data_AF-A0A3A0BLH2-F1
#
_entry.id   AF-A0A3A0BLH2-F1
#
_cell.length_a   1.000
_cell.length_b   1.000
_cell.length_c   1.000
_cell.angle_alpha   90.00
_cell.angle_beta   90.00
_cell.angle_gamma   90.00
#
_symmetry.space_group_name_H-M   'P 1'
#
loop_
_entity.id
_entity.type
_entity.pdbx_description
1 polymer ?
#
loop_
_entity_poly.entity_id
_entity_poly.type
_entity_poly.pdbx_seq_one_letter_code
_entity_poly.pdbx_strand_id
1 'polypeptide(L)' 'MKVKDLLNLLSQMPADADVMVKGYEGGVDDVINVKLVNIKKDVNVEWYYGRHEADEDGGVQAVYIQREERRSE' A
#
# COMPACT_ATOMS: atom_id res chain seq x y z
N MET A 1 -0.62 -4.85 10.08
CA MET A 1 -0.45 -6.26 9.67
C MET A 1 1.04 -6.51 9.46
N LYS A 2 1.65 -7.51 10.11
CA LYS A 2 3.02 -7.93 9.74
C LYS A 2 2.95 -8.66 8.40
N VAL A 3 4.05 -8.71 7.65
CA VAL A 3 4.13 -9.44 6.36
C VAL A 3 3.57 -10.85 6.49
N LYS A 4 3.95 -11.58 7.54
CA LYS A 4 3.45 -12.94 7.81
C LYS A 4 1.92 -13.02 7.95
N ASP A 5 1.30 -11.99 8.51
CA ASP A 5 -0.13 -11.97 8.74
C ASP A 5 -0.86 -11.66 7.42
N LEU A 6 -0.26 -10.85 6.53
CA LEU A 6 -0.74 -10.63 5.16
C LEU A 6 -0.69 -11.92 4.35
N LEU A 7 0.45 -12.60 4.36
CA LEU A 7 0.66 -13.85 3.64
C LEU A 7 -0.35 -14.93 4.06
N ASN A 8 -0.58 -15.07 5.37
CA ASN A 8 -1.55 -16.03 5.86
C ASN A 8 -2.97 -15.75 5.35
N LEU A 9 -3.38 -14.48 5.24
CA LEU A 9 -4.70 -14.14 4.68
C LEU A 9 -4.76 -14.37 3.17
N LEU A 10 -3.72 -13.97 2.44
CA LEU A 10 -3.64 -14.22 0.99
C LEU A 10 -3.66 -15.71 0.66
N SER A 11 -3.00 -16.54 1.49
CA SER A 11 -2.97 -18.00 1.30
C SER A 11 -4.33 -18.70 1.45
N GLN A 12 -5.32 -18.01 2.00
CA GLN A 12 -6.69 -18.52 2.15
C GLN A 12 -7.59 -18.17 0.96
N MET A 13 -7.12 -17.33 0.03
CA MET A 13 -7.87 -16.90 -1.16
C MET A 13 -7.61 -17.86 -2.34
N PRO A 14 -8.48 -17.86 -3.37
CA PRO A 14 -8.18 -18.56 -4.62
C PRO A 14 -6.83 -18.12 -5.19
N ALA A 15 -5.99 -19.09 -5.53
CA ALA A 15 -4.61 -18.84 -5.95
C ALA A 15 -4.51 -18.11 -7.29
N ASP A 16 -5.60 -18.08 -8.06
CA ASP A 16 -5.74 -17.44 -9.37
C ASP A 16 -6.54 -16.13 -9.33
N ALA A 17 -6.92 -15.65 -8.13
CA ALA A 17 -7.62 -14.39 -7.99
C ALA A 17 -6.67 -13.19 -8.16
N ASP A 18 -7.14 -12.16 -8.87
CA ASP A 18 -6.40 -10.92 -9.04
C ASP A 18 -6.30 -10.12 -7.73
N VAL A 19 -5.15 -9.46 -7.51
CA VAL A 19 -4.88 -8.65 -6.32
C VAL A 19 -5.03 -7.17 -6.66
N MET A 20 -6.03 -6.54 -6.04
CA MET A 20 -6.45 -5.18 -6.33
C MET A 20 -6.33 -4.26 -5.10
N VAL A 21 -6.05 -2.98 -5.30
CA VAL A 21 -6.08 -1.94 -4.27
C VAL A 21 -7.07 -0.84 -4.61
N LYS A 22 -7.61 -0.18 -3.58
CA LYS A 22 -8.64 0.84 -3.75
C LYS A 22 -8.09 2.08 -4.49
N GLY A 23 -8.79 2.50 -5.53
CA GLY A 23 -8.56 3.76 -6.24
C GLY A 23 -9.26 4.95 -5.58
N TYR A 24 -9.06 6.16 -6.15
CA TYR A 24 -9.54 7.41 -5.55
C TYR A 24 -11.08 7.54 -5.58
N GLU A 25 -11.73 7.27 -6.73
CA GLU A 25 -13.16 7.49 -6.95
C GLU A 25 -13.98 6.18 -7.01
N GLY A 26 -13.71 5.26 -6.08
CA GLY A 26 -14.47 3.99 -5.99
C GLY A 26 -14.06 2.93 -7.01
N GLY A 27 -13.06 3.22 -7.85
CA GLY A 27 -12.37 2.25 -8.69
C GLY A 27 -11.39 1.38 -7.91
N VAL A 28 -10.77 0.43 -8.62
CA VAL A 28 -9.67 -0.39 -8.14
C VAL A 28 -8.54 -0.38 -9.17
N ASP A 29 -7.31 -0.49 -8.67
CA ASP A 29 -6.09 -0.55 -9.48
C ASP A 29 -5.33 -1.85 -9.17
N ASP A 30 -4.61 -2.36 -10.16
CA ASP A 30 -3.74 -3.52 -10.01
C ASP A 30 -2.57 -3.24 -9.07
N VAL A 31 -2.20 -4.25 -8.29
CA VAL A 31 -0.96 -4.21 -7.52
C VAL A 31 0.21 -4.60 -8.42
N ILE A 32 1.12 -3.66 -8.64
CA ILE A 32 2.30 -3.89 -9.48
C ILE A 32 3.56 -4.21 -8.68
N ASN A 33 3.61 -3.88 -7.38
CA ASN A 33 4.79 -4.14 -6.54
C ASN A 33 4.46 -4.16 -5.04
N VAL A 34 5.27 -4.85 -4.24
CA VAL A 34 5.26 -4.79 -2.77
C VAL A 34 6.70 -4.61 -2.29
N LYS A 35 6.96 -3.51 -1.59
CA LYS A 35 8.32 -3.19 -1.09
C LYS A 35 8.30 -2.69 0.34
N LEU A 36 9.44 -2.75 1.00
CA LEU A 36 9.65 -2.09 2.28
C LEU A 36 10.01 -0.63 2.04
N VAL A 37 9.39 0.26 2.81
CA VAL A 37 9.70 1.70 2.82
C VAL A 37 9.90 2.16 4.26
N ASN A 38 10.72 3.18 4.44
CA ASN A 38 10.83 3.89 5.70
C ASN A 38 9.73 4.98 5.74
N ILE A 39 9.12 5.16 6.91
CA ILE A 39 8.06 6.15 7.11
C ILE A 39 8.29 7.00 8.36
N LYS A 40 7.82 8.24 8.31
CA LYS A 40 7.53 9.07 9.48
C LYS A 40 6.07 8.91 9.85
N LYS A 41 5.81 8.51 11.10
CA LYS A 41 4.44 8.28 11.60
C LYS A 41 3.77 9.59 11.99
N ASP A 42 2.47 9.64 11.70
CA ASP A 42 1.53 10.66 12.17
C ASP A 42 1.94 12.12 11.90
N VAL A 43 2.63 12.36 10.77
CA VAL A 43 3.13 13.70 10.42
C VAL A 43 2.11 14.55 9.66
N ASN A 44 1.18 13.92 8.96
CA ASN A 44 0.19 14.61 8.13
C ASN A 44 -1.12 14.79 8.90
N VAL A 45 -1.63 16.02 8.90
CA VAL A 45 -2.93 16.37 9.48
C VAL A 45 -4.05 16.28 8.44
N GLU A 46 -3.76 16.64 7.20
CA GLU A 46 -4.72 16.63 6.11
C GLU A 46 -4.95 15.23 5.54
N TRP A 47 -6.22 14.84 5.35
CA TRP A 47 -6.60 13.48 5.00
C TRP A 47 -6.09 13.01 3.63
N TYR A 48 -5.95 13.92 2.67
CA TYR A 48 -5.62 13.60 1.29
C TYR A 48 -4.13 13.24 1.10
N TYR A 49 -3.26 13.57 2.05
CA TYR A 49 -1.87 13.08 2.06
C TYR A 49 -1.75 11.67 2.64
N GLY A 50 -2.78 11.17 3.33
CA GLY A 50 -2.66 10.01 4.20
C GLY A 50 -1.88 10.32 5.49
N ARG A 51 -2.13 9.55 6.55
CA ARG A 51 -1.65 9.82 7.92
C ARG A 51 -0.12 9.78 8.12
N HIS A 52 0.62 9.17 7.20
CA HIS A 52 2.07 8.93 7.31
C HIS A 52 2.78 9.41 6.04
N GLU A 53 4.07 9.68 6.16
CA GLU A 53 4.90 10.10 5.02
C GLU A 53 6.00 9.06 4.77
N ALA A 54 6.21 8.68 3.51
CA ALA A 54 7.33 7.85 3.11
C ALA A 54 8.58 8.71 3.00
N ASP A 55 9.62 8.34 3.75
CA ASP A 55 10.82 9.15 3.92
C ASP A 55 12.00 8.20 4.24
N GLU A 56 13.14 8.37 3.56
CA GLU A 56 14.31 7.51 3.74
C GLU A 56 14.85 7.54 5.18
N ASP A 57 14.73 8.68 5.87
CA ASP A 57 15.11 8.88 7.27
C ASP A 57 14.00 8.50 8.26
N GLY A 58 12.90 7.91 7.77
CA GLY A 58 11.80 7.44 8.58
C GLY A 58 12.21 6.33 9.55
N GLY A 59 12.03 6.56 10.85
CA GLY A 59 12.43 5.60 11.90
C GLY A 59 11.58 4.32 11.98
N VAL A 60 10.60 4.14 11.09
CA VAL A 60 9.74 2.95 11.07
C VAL A 60 9.69 2.36 9.67
N GLN A 61 9.93 1.06 9.56
CA GLN A 61 9.79 0.32 8.32
C GLN A 61 8.36 -0.20 8.14
N ALA A 62 7.79 -0.02 6.95
CA ALA A 62 6.44 -0.43 6.59
C ALA A 62 6.42 -1.15 5.23
N VAL A 63 5.38 -1.97 5.02
CA VAL A 63 5.10 -2.58 3.71
C VAL A 63 4.29 -1.60 2.88
N TYR A 64 4.82 -1.24 1.71
CA TYR A 64 4.14 -0.42 0.72
C TYR A 64 3.67 -1.31 -0.45
N ILE A 65 2.36 -1.33 -0.66
CA ILE A 65 1.74 -2.00 -1.81
C ILE A 65 1.53 -0.93 -2.88
N GLN A 66 2.32 -1.02 -3.94
CA GLN A 66 2.29 -0.07 -5.05
C GLN A 66 1.18 -0.45 -6.03
N ARG A 67 0.33 0.52 -6.33
CA ARG A 67 -0.66 0.42 -7.40
C ARG A 67 -0.10 0.86 -8.74
N GLU A 68 -0.73 0.42 -9.83
CA GLU A 68 -0.53 1.02 -11.14
C GLU A 68 -0.91 2.51 -11.13
N GLU A 69 0.02 3.39 -11.54
CA GLU A 69 -0.30 4.81 -11.76
C GLU A 69 -0.77 5.03 -13.20
N ARG A 70 -2.09 5.07 -13.39
CA ARG A 70 -2.66 5.52 -14.68
C ARG A 70 -2.72 7.04 -14.67
N ARG A 71 -1.69 7.69 -15.24
CA ARG A 71 -1.76 9.12 -15.54
C ARG A 71 -2.68 9.32 -16.73
N SER A 72 -3.73 10.12 -16.58
CA SER A 72 -4.48 10.65 -17.71
C SER A 72 -3.54 11.52 -18.54
N GLU A 73 -3.31 11.13 -19.80
CA GLU A 73 -2.66 11.99 -20.81
C GLU A 73 -3.47 13.25 -21.08
#